data_AF-A0A0B3AV54-F1
#
_entry.id   AF-A0A0B3AV54-F1
#
_cell.length_a   1.000
_cell.length_b   1.000
_cell.length_c   1.000
_cell.angle_alpha   90.00
_cell.angle_beta   90.00
_cell.angle_gamma   90.00
#
_symmetry.space_group_name_H-M   'P 1'
#
loop_
_entity.id
_entity.type
_entity.pdbx_description
1 polymer ?
#
loop_
_entity_poly.entity_id
_entity_poly.type
_entity_poly.pdbx_seq_one_letter_code
_entity_poly.pdbx_strand_id
1 'polypeptide(L)'
;MKCSLEDFEGFLKTLGFQHANVILEEPTRLETLSKALDEKLAYKKALLVCMRNDYSQVHELEAKSLQKAIVIDGLENSGKVEELKERLFQALGKIRVFTKRPGRQADFQEPLVLGQGSNIEDAARHLHKDFASGLKFAKVWGSSRFPGQRVQKDYELKDKDVVEFSA
;
A
#
# COMPACT_ATOMS: atom_id res chain seq x y z
N MET A 1 15.66 25.44 -3.88
CA MET A 1 15.28 25.67 -2.47
C MET A 1 14.66 27.05 -2.36
N LYS A 2 13.56 27.25 -1.62
CA LYS A 2 12.97 28.59 -1.39
C LYS A 2 13.40 29.18 -0.04
N CYS A 3 14.68 29.07 0.30
CA CYS A 3 15.31 29.75 1.44
C CYS A 3 16.79 30.01 1.11
N SER A 4 17.43 30.91 1.85
CA SER A 4 18.87 31.15 1.70
C SER A 4 19.68 29.98 2.29
N LEU A 5 20.93 29.83 1.85
CA LEU A 5 21.85 28.83 2.41
C LEU A 5 22.21 29.14 3.87
N GLU A 6 22.33 30.42 4.22
CA GLU A 6 22.64 30.87 5.59
C GLU A 6 21.53 30.50 6.57
N ASP A 7 20.27 30.73 6.19
CA ASP A 7 19.11 30.33 7.00
C ASP A 7 19.08 28.81 7.22
N PHE A 8 19.47 28.05 6.20
CA PHE A 8 19.49 26.60 6.24
C PHE A 8 20.61 26.06 7.14
N GLU A 9 21.82 26.60 7.04
CA GLU A 9 22.92 26.25 7.93
C GLU A 9 22.62 26.62 9.39
N GLY A 10 22.08 27.82 9.62
CA GLY A 10 21.67 28.28 10.95
C GLY A 10 20.61 27.37 11.58
N PHE A 11 19.64 26.92 10.77
CA PHE A 11 18.62 25.97 11.20
C PHE A 11 19.23 24.63 11.63
N LEU A 12 20.10 24.02 10.82
CA LEU A 12 20.75 22.73 11.15
C LEU A 12 21.62 22.83 12.40
N LYS A 13 22.35 23.92 12.58
CA LYS A 13 23.16 24.17 13.79
C LYS A 13 22.30 24.30 15.03
N THR A 14 21.13 24.93 14.93
CA THR A 14 20.15 25.05 16.03
C THR A 14 19.61 23.68 16.46
N LEU A 15 19.46 22.76 15.52
CA LEU A 15 19.09 21.37 15.79
C LEU A 15 20.25 20.51 16.34
N GLY A 16 21.46 21.08 16.47
CA GLY A 16 22.63 20.40 17.02
C GLY A 16 23.54 19.74 15.99
N PHE A 17 23.24 19.85 14.68
CA PHE A 17 24.11 19.31 13.63
C PHE A 17 25.27 20.28 13.37
N GLN A 18 26.45 19.94 13.89
CA GLN A 18 27.68 20.72 13.66
C GLN A 18 28.33 20.41 12.31
N HIS A 19 28.28 19.13 11.91
CA HIS A 19 28.79 18.63 10.64
C HIS A 19 27.77 17.66 10.03
N ALA A 20 27.26 17.98 8.85
CA ALA A 20 26.32 17.13 8.12
C ALA A 20 26.53 17.27 6.62
N ASN A 21 26.35 16.17 5.88
CA ASN A 21 26.20 16.19 4.43
C ASN A 21 24.72 16.05 4.11
N VAL A 22 24.15 17.04 3.42
CA VAL A 22 22.72 17.06 3.11
C VAL A 22 22.52 16.95 1.60
N ILE A 23 21.75 15.95 1.19
CA ILE A 23 21.36 15.74 -0.21
C ILE A 23 19.86 16.04 -0.32
N LEU A 24 19.51 16.98 -1.20
CA LEU A 24 18.13 17.36 -1.47
C LEU A 24 17.75 16.87 -2.87
N GLU A 25 16.95 15.81 -2.93
CA GLU A 25 16.49 15.24 -4.21
C GLU A 25 15.39 16.09 -4.87
N GLU A 26 14.68 16.90 -4.09
CA GLU A 26 13.58 17.74 -4.55
C GLU A 26 13.63 19.17 -3.98
N PRO A 27 13.03 20.17 -4.66
CA PRO A 27 12.94 21.53 -4.14
C PRO A 27 12.13 21.61 -2.83
N THR A 28 12.81 21.90 -1.72
CA THR A 28 12.23 21.90 -0.36
C THR A 28 12.20 23.31 0.30
N ARG A 29 11.44 23.42 1.41
CA ARG A 29 11.31 24.58 2.32
C ARG A 29 11.71 24.17 3.75
N LEU A 30 12.10 25.14 4.58
CA LEU A 30 12.51 24.90 5.98
C LEU A 30 11.45 24.15 6.80
N GLU A 31 10.17 24.46 6.64
CA GLU A 31 9.09 23.76 7.33
C GLU A 31 9.02 22.27 6.97
N THR A 32 9.21 21.93 5.70
CA THR A 32 9.23 20.54 5.23
C THR A 32 10.42 19.79 5.84
N LEU A 33 11.59 20.44 5.91
CA LEU A 33 12.79 19.89 6.54
C LEU A 33 12.61 19.68 8.04
N SER A 34 12.03 20.65 8.75
CA SER A 34 11.73 20.50 10.17
C SER A 34 10.80 19.33 10.45
N LYS A 35 9.80 19.11 9.59
CA LYS A 35 8.89 17.95 9.72
C LYS A 35 9.60 16.63 9.40
N ALA A 36 10.52 16.63 8.43
CA ALA A 36 11.28 15.43 8.08
C ALA A 36 12.30 15.01 9.15
N LEU A 37 12.81 15.97 9.93
CA LEU A 37 13.78 15.73 11.00
C LEU A 37 13.15 15.41 12.37
N ASP A 38 11.85 15.62 12.54
CA ASP A 38 11.17 15.30 13.79
C ASP A 38 10.85 13.79 13.85
N GLU A 39 11.65 13.05 14.60
CA GLU A 39 11.47 11.61 14.81
C GLU A 39 10.13 11.24 15.48
N LYS A 40 9.44 12.20 16.11
CA LYS A 40 8.12 11.98 16.69
C LYS A 40 7.01 12.02 15.64
N LEU A 41 7.26 12.55 14.45
CA LEU A 41 6.28 12.62 13.37
C LEU A 41 6.19 11.27 12.63
N ALA A 42 5.07 10.59 12.82
CA ALA A 42 4.74 9.37 12.08
C ALA A 42 3.78 9.69 10.92
N TYR A 43 4.25 9.53 9.68
CA TYR A 43 3.41 9.64 8.49
C TYR A 43 2.62 8.35 8.28
N LYS A 44 1.30 8.44 8.44
CA LYS A 44 0.38 7.33 8.18
C LYS A 44 -0.42 7.61 6.92
N LYS A 45 -0.65 6.56 6.12
CA LYS A 45 -1.63 6.61 5.04
C LYS A 45 -2.99 6.89 5.66
N ALA A 46 -3.70 7.87 5.12
CA ALA A 46 -5.02 8.28 5.57
C ALA A 46 -5.98 8.32 4.38
N LEU A 47 -7.24 7.98 4.64
CA LEU A 47 -8.34 8.09 3.69
C LEU A 47 -9.35 9.08 4.27
N LEU A 48 -9.67 10.13 3.52
CA LEU A 48 -10.66 11.11 3.92
C LEU A 48 -12.04 10.63 3.51
N VAL A 49 -12.95 10.50 4.49
CA VAL A 49 -14.35 10.12 4.27
C VAL A 49 -15.23 11.25 4.80
N CYS A 50 -16.09 11.78 3.94
CA CYS A 50 -17.00 12.87 4.28
C CYS A 50 -18.44 12.37 4.19
N MET A 51 -19.24 12.60 5.23
CA MET A 51 -20.67 12.33 5.19
C MET A 51 -21.40 13.53 4.60
N ARG A 52 -22.39 13.32 3.71
CA ARG A 52 -23.14 14.42 3.06
C ARG A 52 -23.90 15.32 4.05
N ASN A 53 -24.28 14.83 5.22
CA ASN A 53 -24.94 15.67 6.23
C ASN A 53 -23.98 16.70 6.87
N ASP A 54 -22.66 16.51 6.70
CA ASP A 54 -21.63 17.43 7.22
C ASP A 54 -21.06 18.33 6.12
N TYR A 55 -21.57 18.25 4.88
CA TYR A 55 -20.99 18.90 3.69
C TYR A 55 -20.87 20.43 3.81
N SER A 56 -21.77 21.06 4.57
CA SER A 56 -21.74 22.50 4.83
C SER A 56 -20.64 22.93 5.81
N GLN A 57 -20.06 22.01 6.59
CA GLN A 57 -18.94 22.29 7.51
C GLN A 57 -17.58 22.02 6.88
N VAL A 58 -17.51 21.39 5.70
CA VAL A 58 -16.25 21.03 5.04
C VAL A 58 -15.69 22.15 4.14
N HIS A 59 -16.25 23.37 4.25
CA HIS A 59 -15.84 24.53 3.46
C HIS A 59 -14.36 24.93 3.62
N GLU A 60 -13.68 24.47 4.68
CA GLU A 60 -12.28 24.78 4.98
C GLU A 60 -11.25 23.73 4.51
N LEU A 61 -11.68 22.53 4.08
CA LEU A 61 -10.73 21.58 3.51
C LEU A 61 -10.37 22.04 2.09
N GLU A 62 -9.07 22.24 1.84
CA GLU A 62 -8.55 22.64 0.53
C GLU A 62 -9.20 21.81 -0.59
N ALA A 63 -9.69 22.47 -1.65
CA ALA A 63 -10.44 21.83 -2.73
C ALA A 63 -9.75 20.60 -3.36
N LYS A 64 -8.41 20.54 -3.28
CA LYS A 64 -7.60 19.40 -3.73
C LYS A 64 -7.72 18.16 -2.82
N SER A 65 -7.86 18.36 -1.52
CA SER A 65 -8.05 17.29 -0.53
C SER A 65 -9.46 16.71 -0.63
N LEU A 66 -10.45 17.57 -0.89
CA LEU A 66 -11.83 17.17 -1.17
C LEU A 66 -11.98 16.37 -2.47
N GLN A 67 -11.21 16.67 -3.52
CA GLN A 67 -11.21 15.85 -4.75
C GLN A 67 -10.81 14.39 -4.52
N LYS A 68 -10.06 14.09 -3.45
CA LYS A 68 -9.66 12.73 -3.09
C LYS A 68 -10.55 12.09 -2.02
N ALA A 69 -11.46 12.86 -1.42
CA ALA A 69 -12.36 12.37 -0.39
C ALA A 69 -13.41 11.42 -0.98
N ILE A 70 -13.77 10.39 -0.22
CA ILE A 70 -14.96 9.59 -0.52
C ILE A 70 -16.14 10.25 0.19
N VAL A 71 -17.09 10.75 -0.58
CA VAL A 71 -18.33 11.32 -0.06
C VAL A 71 -19.37 10.22 0.05
N ILE A 72 -19.92 10.03 1.25
CA ILE A 72 -20.96 9.04 1.55
C ILE A 72 -22.24 9.79 1.92
N ASP A 73 -23.30 9.54 1.16
CA ASP A 73 -24.56 10.27 1.28
C ASP A 73 -25.56 9.62 2.24
N GLY A 74 -25.20 8.46 2.78
CA GLY A 74 -25.99 7.61 3.67
C GLY A 74 -25.42 6.19 3.69
N LEU A 75 -25.60 5.46 4.79
CA LEU A 75 -25.08 4.08 4.92
C LEU A 75 -25.83 3.08 4.03
N GLU A 76 -27.04 3.43 3.57
CA GLU A 76 -27.79 2.67 2.56
C GLU A 76 -27.23 2.78 1.14
N ASN A 77 -26.31 3.71 0.86
CA ASN A 77 -25.65 3.79 -0.44
C ASN A 77 -24.53 2.74 -0.55
N SER A 78 -24.93 1.50 -0.85
CA SER A 78 -24.05 0.33 -0.94
C SER A 78 -22.86 0.54 -1.88
N GLY A 79 -23.03 1.25 -2.99
CA GLY A 79 -21.96 1.50 -3.95
C GLY A 79 -20.79 2.33 -3.38
N LYS A 80 -21.09 3.38 -2.61
CA LYS A 80 -20.05 4.22 -1.99
C LYS A 80 -19.35 3.53 -0.81
N VAL A 81 -20.07 2.68 -0.10
CA VAL A 81 -19.50 1.84 0.96
C VAL A 81 -18.56 0.78 0.37
N GLU A 82 -18.90 0.17 -0.77
CA GLU A 82 -17.99 -0.76 -1.45
C GLU A 82 -16.75 -0.05 -2.00
N GLU A 83 -16.91 1.14 -2.61
CA GLU A 83 -15.76 1.97 -3.03
C GLU A 83 -14.81 2.27 -1.85
N LEU A 84 -15.36 2.61 -0.68
CA LEU A 84 -14.59 2.82 0.55
C LEU A 84 -13.82 1.56 0.95
N LYS A 85 -14.46 0.39 0.97
CA LYS A 85 -13.80 -0.88 1.33
C LYS A 85 -12.65 -1.18 0.38
N GLU A 86 -12.84 -1.00 -0.92
CA GLU A 86 -11.81 -1.23 -1.93
C GLU A 86 -10.62 -0.29 -1.75
N ARG A 87 -10.87 1.03 -1.60
CA ARG A 87 -9.79 2.01 -1.38
C ARG A 87 -9.06 1.77 -0.07
N LEU A 88 -9.77 1.39 0.99
CA LEU A 88 -9.17 1.05 2.28
C LEU A 88 -8.24 -0.16 2.13
N PHE A 89 -8.69 -1.22 1.45
CA PHE A 89 -7.88 -2.40 1.22
C PHE A 89 -6.62 -2.09 0.39
N GLN A 90 -6.75 -1.29 -0.67
CA GLN A 90 -5.61 -0.82 -1.46
C GLN A 90 -4.64 0.04 -0.63
N ALA A 91 -5.14 0.92 0.23
CA ALA A 91 -4.31 1.77 1.08
C ALA A 91 -3.46 0.94 2.06
N LEU A 92 -3.97 -0.20 2.54
CA LEU A 92 -3.22 -1.13 3.38
C LEU A 92 -2.04 -1.79 2.64
N GLY A 93 -1.97 -1.70 1.31
CA GLY A 93 -0.92 -2.32 0.51
C GLY A 93 -0.94 -3.84 0.64
N LYS A 94 -2.14 -4.43 0.65
CA LYS A 94 -2.36 -5.87 0.76
C LYS A 94 -2.89 -6.44 -0.56
N ILE A 95 -2.63 -7.73 -0.76
CA ILE A 95 -3.17 -8.52 -1.87
C ILE A 95 -3.82 -9.78 -1.31
N ARG A 96 -4.91 -10.22 -1.94
CA ARG A 96 -5.57 -11.51 -1.67
C ARG A 96 -5.11 -12.51 -2.71
N VAL A 97 -4.56 -13.62 -2.28
CA VAL A 97 -4.14 -14.70 -3.17
C VAL A 97 -4.92 -15.95 -2.81
N PHE A 98 -5.68 -16.46 -3.77
CA PHE A 98 -6.49 -17.66 -3.60
C PHE A 98 -5.67 -18.89 -3.91
N THR A 99 -5.95 -20.00 -3.22
CA THR A 99 -5.21 -21.24 -3.42
C THR A 99 -6.07 -22.29 -4.09
N LYS A 100 -5.43 -23.19 -4.82
CA LYS A 100 -6.08 -24.27 -5.54
C LYS A 100 -5.25 -25.53 -5.44
N ARG A 101 -5.91 -26.67 -5.22
CA ARG A 101 -5.28 -28.00 -5.31
C ARG A 101 -5.32 -28.51 -6.76
N PRO A 102 -4.30 -29.28 -7.21
CA PRO A 102 -4.31 -29.91 -8.52
C PRO A 102 -5.62 -30.67 -8.79
N GLY A 103 -6.25 -30.38 -9.92
CA GLY A 103 -7.50 -31.02 -10.35
C GLY A 103 -8.76 -30.60 -9.59
N ARG A 104 -8.68 -29.68 -8.62
CA ARG A 104 -9.85 -29.14 -7.90
C ARG A 104 -10.17 -27.72 -8.32
N GLN A 105 -11.33 -27.20 -7.94
CA GLN A 105 -11.60 -25.77 -8.07
C GLN A 105 -10.81 -24.98 -7.03
N ALA A 106 -10.61 -23.69 -7.32
CA ALA A 106 -9.95 -22.78 -6.39
C ALA A 106 -10.86 -22.49 -5.19
N ASP A 107 -10.25 -22.31 -4.02
CA ASP A 107 -10.96 -21.86 -2.83
C ASP A 107 -11.00 -20.33 -2.84
N PHE A 108 -12.22 -19.77 -2.93
CA PHE A 108 -12.47 -18.33 -2.90
C PHE A 108 -13.01 -17.83 -1.55
N GLN A 109 -13.13 -18.70 -0.54
CA GLN A 109 -13.60 -18.32 0.79
C GLN A 109 -12.44 -17.83 1.67
N GLU A 110 -11.29 -18.50 1.60
CA GLU A 110 -10.13 -18.22 2.47
C GLU A 110 -8.89 -17.83 1.64
N PRO A 111 -8.73 -16.54 1.28
CA PRO A 111 -7.52 -16.06 0.62
C PRO A 111 -6.35 -15.95 1.59
N LEU A 112 -5.15 -16.14 1.07
CA LEU A 112 -3.91 -15.67 1.70
C LEU A 112 -3.84 -14.15 1.57
N VAL A 113 -3.72 -13.44 2.70
CA VAL A 113 -3.59 -11.98 2.71
C VAL A 113 -2.12 -11.60 2.88
N LEU A 114 -1.50 -11.22 1.77
CA LEU A 114 -0.07 -10.92 1.68
C LEU A 114 0.18 -9.42 1.49
N GLY A 115 1.42 -8.98 1.69
CA GLY A 115 1.82 -7.61 1.32
C GLY A 115 1.93 -7.47 -0.20
N GLN A 116 1.63 -6.29 -0.72
CA GLN A 116 1.94 -5.97 -2.12
C GLN A 116 3.44 -6.16 -2.37
N GLY A 117 3.81 -6.75 -3.51
CA GLY A 117 5.19 -7.15 -3.82
C GLY A 117 5.59 -8.54 -3.33
N SER A 118 4.71 -9.26 -2.63
CA SER A 118 4.98 -10.66 -2.24
C SER A 118 5.03 -11.57 -3.46
N ASN A 119 5.93 -12.56 -3.43
CA ASN A 119 6.08 -13.54 -4.50
C ASN A 119 5.51 -14.93 -4.15
N ILE A 120 5.69 -15.89 -5.05
CA ILE A 120 5.25 -17.28 -4.87
C ILE A 120 5.90 -17.92 -3.63
N GLU A 121 7.18 -17.66 -3.37
CA GLU A 121 7.86 -18.21 -2.19
C GLU A 121 7.28 -17.66 -0.89
N ASP A 122 7.00 -16.36 -0.84
CA ASP A 122 6.37 -15.72 0.32
C ASP A 122 4.98 -16.32 0.58
N ALA A 123 4.20 -16.53 -0.48
CA ALA A 123 2.89 -17.18 -0.39
C ALA A 123 3.00 -18.63 0.12
N ALA A 124 3.97 -19.40 -0.38
CA ALA A 124 4.21 -20.77 0.10
C ALA A 124 4.66 -20.79 1.57
N ARG A 125 5.50 -19.83 1.98
CA ARG A 125 5.98 -19.71 3.36
C ARG A 125 4.86 -19.30 4.32
N HIS A 126 3.91 -18.50 3.85
CA HIS A 126 2.70 -18.13 4.60
C HIS A 126 1.80 -19.35 4.90
N LEU A 127 1.77 -20.34 3.99
CA LEU A 127 1.09 -21.61 4.22
C LEU A 127 1.84 -22.49 5.22
N HIS A 128 3.10 -22.81 4.93
CA HIS A 128 3.97 -23.56 5.83
C HIS A 128 5.44 -23.49 5.37
N LYS A 129 6.40 -23.51 6.31
CA LYS A 129 7.84 -23.44 5.99
C LYS A 129 8.30 -24.61 5.10
N ASP A 130 7.83 -25.82 5.38
CA ASP A 130 8.20 -27.01 4.60
C ASP A 130 7.62 -26.99 3.19
N PHE A 131 6.53 -26.25 2.98
CA PHE A 131 5.92 -26.10 1.67
C PHE A 131 6.78 -25.20 0.77
N ALA A 132 7.37 -24.14 1.34
CA ALA A 132 8.31 -23.28 0.63
C ALA A 132 9.63 -23.98 0.27
N SER A 133 10.16 -24.83 1.16
CA SER A 133 11.42 -25.54 0.93
C SER A 133 11.29 -26.59 -0.19
N GLY A 134 10.17 -27.32 -0.23
CA GLY A 134 9.88 -28.32 -1.27
C GLY A 134 9.40 -27.73 -2.60
N LEU A 135 9.02 -26.45 -2.66
CA LEU A 135 8.41 -25.86 -3.85
C LEU A 135 9.34 -25.93 -5.08
N LYS A 136 8.84 -26.45 -6.20
CA LYS A 136 9.56 -26.47 -7.48
C LYS A 136 9.10 -25.35 -8.41
N PHE A 137 7.79 -25.13 -8.48
CA PHE A 137 7.16 -24.08 -9.27
C PHE A 137 5.72 -23.89 -8.80
N ALA A 138 5.04 -22.89 -9.34
CA ALA A 138 3.60 -22.73 -9.18
C ALA A 138 2.93 -22.51 -10.53
N LYS A 139 1.62 -22.75 -10.60
CA LYS A 139 0.77 -22.27 -11.69
C LYS A 139 -0.09 -21.12 -11.20
N VAL A 140 -0.21 -20.08 -12.01
CA VAL A 140 -0.97 -18.87 -11.67
C VAL A 140 -2.10 -18.64 -12.66
N TRP A 141 -3.25 -18.19 -12.14
CA TRP A 141 -4.36 -17.61 -12.91
C TRP A 141 -4.62 -16.20 -12.39
N GLY A 142 -4.94 -15.27 -13.29
CA GLY A 142 -5.17 -13.86 -12.96
C GLY A 142 -4.17 -12.97 -13.69
N SER A 143 -3.13 -12.54 -12.98
CA SER A 143 -2.11 -11.61 -13.46
C SER A 143 -1.07 -12.22 -14.41
N SER A 144 -1.02 -13.54 -14.52
CA SER A 144 -0.17 -14.25 -15.46
C SER A 144 -0.62 -14.00 -16.91
N ARG A 145 0.31 -14.18 -17.85
CA ARG A 145 0.00 -13.99 -19.28
C ARG A 145 -1.01 -15.03 -19.79
N PHE A 146 -0.93 -16.25 -19.26
CA PHE A 146 -1.84 -17.33 -19.60
C PHE A 146 -2.42 -17.99 -18.35
N PRO A 147 -3.70 -18.40 -18.37
CA PRO A 147 -4.31 -19.17 -17.29
C PRO A 147 -3.53 -20.46 -17.01
N GLY A 148 -3.13 -20.68 -15.76
CA GLY A 148 -2.38 -21.86 -15.36
C GLY A 148 -0.92 -21.85 -15.82
N GLN A 149 -0.39 -20.68 -16.18
CA GLN A 149 1.02 -20.51 -16.56
C GLN A 149 1.93 -20.94 -15.41
N ARG A 150 2.92 -21.77 -15.73
CA ARG A 150 3.99 -22.12 -14.80
C ARG A 150 4.91 -20.92 -14.57
N VAL A 151 5.12 -20.57 -13.31
CA VAL A 151 5.98 -19.47 -12.86
C VAL A 151 7.00 -19.96 -11.84
N GLN A 152 8.07 -19.18 -11.69
CA GLN A 152 9.15 -19.43 -10.74
C GLN A 152 8.82 -18.84 -9.35
N LYS A 153 9.67 -19.12 -8.36
CA LYS A 153 9.48 -18.72 -6.96
C LYS A 153 9.45 -17.20 -6.75
N ASP A 154 10.17 -16.47 -7.59
CA ASP A 154 10.34 -15.01 -7.57
C ASP A 154 9.22 -14.25 -8.29
N TYR A 155 8.27 -14.96 -8.91
CA TYR A 155 7.15 -14.32 -9.58
C TYR A 155 6.29 -13.53 -8.60
N GLU A 156 6.18 -12.22 -8.83
CA GLU A 156 5.39 -11.30 -8.02
C GLU A 156 3.89 -11.52 -8.23
N LEU A 157 3.15 -11.71 -7.13
CA LEU A 157 1.71 -11.92 -7.14
C LEU A 157 0.93 -10.61 -7.11
N LYS A 158 -0.27 -10.63 -7.70
CA LYS A 158 -1.21 -9.50 -7.67
C LYS A 158 -2.49 -9.86 -6.91
N ASP A 159 -3.26 -8.83 -6.52
CA ASP A 159 -4.55 -9.02 -5.86
C ASP A 159 -5.47 -9.88 -6.73
N LYS A 160 -6.11 -10.86 -6.08
CA LYS A 160 -7.02 -11.87 -6.64
C LYS A 160 -6.38 -12.92 -7.55
N ASP A 161 -5.05 -13.05 -7.55
CA ASP A 161 -4.41 -14.20 -8.20
C ASP A 161 -4.82 -15.52 -7.56
N VAL A 162 -4.92 -16.57 -8.38
CA VAL A 162 -5.12 -17.94 -7.93
C VAL A 162 -3.83 -18.72 -8.15
N VAL A 163 -3.38 -19.45 -7.14
CA VAL A 163 -2.11 -20.18 -7.14
C VAL A 163 -2.33 -21.67 -6.87
N GLU A 164 -1.77 -22.50 -7.73
CA GLU A 164 -1.59 -23.94 -7.52
C GLU A 164 -0.10 -24.21 -7.32
N PHE A 165 0.28 -24.53 -6.09
CA PHE A 165 1.67 -24.83 -5.74
C PHE A 165 2.04 -26.25 -6.15
N SER A 166 3.26 -26.45 -6.63
CA SER A 166 3.82 -27.76 -6.99
C SER A 166 5.16 -27.96 -6.27
N ALA A 167 5.14 -28.79 -5.23
CA ALA A 167 6.32 -29.29 -4.52
C ALA A 167 6.83 -30.60 -5.13
#